data_AF-A0A516KL38-F1
#
_entry.id   AF-A0A516KL38-F1
#
_cell.length_a   1.000
_cell.length_b   1.000
_cell.length_c   1.000
_cell.angle_alpha   90.00
_cell.angle_beta   90.00
_cell.angle_gamma   90.00
#
_symmetry.space_group_name_H-M   'P 1'
#
loop_
_entity.id
_entity.type
_entity.pdbx_description
1 polymer ?
#
loop_
_entity_poly.entity_id
_entity_poly.type
_entity_poly.pdbx_seq_one_letter_code
_entity_poly.pdbx_strand_id
1 'polypeptide(L)'
;MFDLSPSEAKLFSLLYIEGKPMTLDEMADWLGKSKTSVSNGIRSLLDLNLVERVWIKGIRKDLYQAEDNLYHKFMSNFIHKWLEAMKRQKNSLMEINKDLSNIKNKHELPDRLKSMIDFHHNLEKTFKGLKSS
;
A
#
# COMPACT_ATOMS: atom_id res chain seq x y z
N MET A 1 -4.98 -5.86 -7.09
CA MET A 1 -4.82 -5.51 -5.66
C MET A 1 -3.37 -5.23 -5.30
N PHE A 2 -2.41 -6.08 -5.70
CA PHE A 2 -0.97 -5.89 -5.42
C PHE A 2 -0.07 -5.90 -6.67
N ASP A 3 -0.65 -6.03 -7.87
CA ASP A 3 0.06 -6.09 -9.17
C ASP A 3 1.27 -7.05 -9.17
N LEU A 4 1.09 -8.22 -8.57
CA LEU A 4 2.13 -9.24 -8.48
C LEU A 4 2.31 -9.94 -9.82
N SER A 5 3.57 -10.14 -10.22
CA SER A 5 3.89 -11.08 -11.28
C SER A 5 3.48 -12.51 -10.88
N PRO A 6 3.27 -13.41 -11.85
CA PRO A 6 2.96 -14.82 -11.55
C PRO A 6 4.00 -15.50 -10.67
N SER A 7 5.27 -15.07 -10.74
CA SER A 7 6.34 -15.63 -9.91
C SER A 7 6.25 -15.16 -8.46
N GLU A 8 5.94 -13.89 -8.23
CA GLU A 8 5.73 -13.34 -6.89
C GLU A 8 4.48 -13.91 -6.24
N ALA A 9 3.40 -14.06 -7.01
CA ALA A 9 2.17 -14.68 -6.53
C ALA A 9 2.43 -16.11 -6.02
N LYS A 10 3.15 -16.94 -6.79
CA LYS A 10 3.52 -18.31 -6.36
C LYS A 10 4.39 -18.32 -5.10
N LEU A 11 5.36 -17.41 -5.03
CA LEU A 11 6.25 -17.30 -3.88
C LEU A 11 5.50 -16.88 -2.61
N PHE A 12 4.60 -15.90 -2.71
CA PHE A 12 3.72 -15.51 -1.61
C PHE A 12 2.79 -16.65 -1.21
N SER A 13 2.14 -17.32 -2.17
CA SER A 13 1.26 -18.46 -1.87
C SER A 13 1.98 -19.59 -1.15
N LEU A 14 3.24 -19.87 -1.51
CA LEU A 14 4.05 -20.85 -0.80
C LEU A 14 4.18 -20.49 0.69
N LEU A 15 4.65 -19.28 1.00
CA LEU A 15 4.82 -18.83 2.38
C LEU A 15 3.49 -18.80 3.14
N TYR A 16 2.42 -18.39 2.47
CA TYR A 16 1.08 -18.27 3.07
C TYR A 16 0.47 -19.64 3.40
N ILE A 17 0.63 -20.62 2.50
CA ILE A 17 0.05 -21.96 2.67
C ILE A 17 0.89 -22.80 3.65
N GLU A 18 2.23 -22.73 3.55
CA GLU A 18 3.10 -23.47 4.46
C GLU A 18 3.01 -22.94 5.90
N GLY A 19 2.67 -21.66 6.08
CA GLY A 19 2.41 -21.06 7.40
C GLY A 19 3.62 -21.10 8.34
N LYS A 20 4.84 -21.23 7.79
CA LYS A 20 6.09 -21.30 8.56
C LYS A 20 7.17 -20.43 7.93
N PRO A 21 8.11 -19.91 8.74
CA PRO A 21 9.24 -19.17 8.21
C PRO A 21 10.13 -20.04 7.32
N MET A 22 10.52 -19.51 6.16
CA MET A 22 11.40 -20.18 5.20
C MET A 22 12.57 -19.28 4.80
N THR A 23 13.70 -19.90 4.50
CA THR A 23 14.88 -19.26 3.95
C THR A 23 14.77 -19.12 2.43
N LEU A 24 15.58 -18.22 1.84
CA LEU A 24 15.68 -18.09 0.38
C LEU A 24 16.09 -19.39 -0.30
N ASP A 25 16.91 -20.21 0.36
CA ASP A 25 17.36 -21.51 -0.17
C ASP A 25 16.17 -22.49 -0.25
N GLU A 26 15.42 -22.64 0.83
CA GLU A 26 14.25 -23.54 0.87
C GLU A 26 13.18 -23.13 -0.14
N MET A 27 12.91 -21.83 -0.28
CA MET A 27 11.98 -21.31 -1.28
C MET A 27 12.46 -21.54 -2.71
N ALA A 28 13.76 -21.42 -2.96
CA ALA A 28 14.36 -21.67 -4.28
C ALA A 28 14.23 -23.14 -4.68
N ASP A 29 14.52 -24.05 -3.75
CA ASP A 29 14.40 -25.49 -3.94
C ASP A 29 12.93 -25.89 -4.19
N TRP A 30 12.01 -25.35 -3.39
CA TRP A 30 10.57 -25.67 -3.50
C TRP A 30 9.98 -25.21 -4.84
N LEU A 31 10.36 -24.02 -5.31
CA LEU A 31 9.81 -23.43 -6.53
C LEU A 31 10.57 -23.82 -7.81
N GLY A 32 11.70 -24.54 -7.70
CA GLY A 32 12.59 -24.81 -8.83
C GLY A 32 13.11 -23.53 -9.48
N LYS A 33 13.42 -22.51 -8.66
CA LYS A 33 13.88 -21.18 -9.10
C LYS A 33 15.30 -20.93 -8.60
N SER A 34 16.00 -19.99 -9.25
CA SER A 34 17.29 -19.55 -8.72
C SER A 34 17.09 -18.73 -7.43
N LYS A 35 18.06 -18.83 -6.51
CA LYS A 35 18.08 -18.02 -5.28
C LYS A 35 17.98 -16.52 -5.56
N THR A 36 18.59 -16.04 -6.65
CA THR A 36 18.50 -14.64 -7.10
C THR A 36 17.06 -14.28 -7.49
N SER A 37 16.36 -15.15 -8.23
CA SER A 37 14.97 -14.94 -8.61
C SER A 37 14.07 -14.87 -7.38
N VAL A 38 14.27 -15.75 -6.40
CA VAL A 38 13.51 -15.75 -5.14
C VAL A 38 13.82 -14.51 -4.31
N SER A 39 15.10 -14.12 -4.21
CA SER A 39 15.52 -12.91 -3.48
C SER A 39 14.85 -11.64 -4.03
N ASN A 40 14.79 -11.50 -5.35
CA ASN A 40 14.09 -10.38 -5.98
C ASN A 40 12.58 -10.40 -5.68
N GLY A 41 11.95 -11.58 -5.76
CA GLY A 41 10.54 -11.74 -5.41
C GLY A 41 10.26 -11.40 -3.95
N ILE A 42 11.08 -11.89 -3.01
CA ILE A 42 10.97 -11.57 -1.59
C ILE A 42 11.13 -10.08 -1.33
N ARG A 43 12.07 -9.39 -1.99
CA ARG A 43 12.22 -7.94 -1.84
C ARG A 43 10.94 -7.20 -2.25
N SER A 44 10.37 -7.55 -3.39
CA SER A 44 9.10 -6.97 -3.85
C SER A 44 7.95 -7.24 -2.87
N LEU A 45 7.85 -8.48 -2.37
CA LEU A 45 6.83 -8.85 -1.39
C LEU A 45 7.00 -8.13 -0.03
N LEU A 46 8.24 -7.86 0.39
CA LEU A 46 8.54 -7.05 1.58
C LEU A 46 8.11 -5.59 1.35
N ASP A 47 8.42 -5.00 0.19
CA ASP A 47 8.02 -3.63 -0.15
C ASP A 47 6.50 -3.46 -0.18
N LEU A 48 5.78 -4.54 -0.50
CA LEU A 48 4.32 -4.60 -0.47
C LEU A 48 3.73 -4.95 0.91
N ASN A 49 4.56 -5.19 1.93
CA ASN A 49 4.17 -5.68 3.26
C ASN A 49 3.33 -6.97 3.23
N LEU A 50 3.60 -7.85 2.26
CA LEU A 50 2.93 -9.15 2.13
C LEU A 50 3.68 -10.25 2.91
N VAL A 51 4.97 -10.05 3.11
CA VAL A 51 5.83 -10.93 3.90
C VAL A 51 6.66 -10.08 4.86
N GLU A 52 7.20 -10.72 5.88
CA GLU A 52 8.13 -10.08 6.81
C GLU A 52 9.35 -10.97 7.05
N ARG A 53 10.46 -10.34 7.45
CA ARG A 53 11.67 -11.04 7.86
C ARG A 53 11.56 -11.36 9.34
N VAL A 54 11.78 -12.63 9.68
CA VAL A 54 11.72 -13.12 11.07
C VAL A 54 13.02 -13.76 11.49
N TRP A 55 13.26 -13.76 12.80
CA TRP A 55 14.43 -14.38 13.39
C TRP A 55 14.01 -15.52 14.32
N ILE A 56 14.59 -16.69 14.11
CA ILE A 56 14.40 -17.86 14.97
C ILE A 56 15.70 -18.16 15.69
N LYS A 57 15.63 -18.30 17.00
CA LYS A 57 16.79 -18.62 17.84
C LYS A 57 17.47 -19.91 17.36
N GLY A 58 18.76 -19.82 17.06
CA GLY A 58 19.56 -20.94 16.58
C GLY A 58 19.70 -21.00 15.06
N ILE A 59 18.88 -20.27 14.30
CA ILE A 59 18.99 -20.17 12.84
C ILE A 59 19.77 -18.89 12.51
N ARG A 60 20.93 -19.05 11.86
CA ARG A 60 21.79 -17.92 11.42
C ARG A 60 21.39 -17.34 10.06
N LYS A 61 20.44 -17.96 9.37
CA LYS A 61 19.94 -17.51 8.06
C LYS A 61 18.75 -16.57 8.24
N ASP A 62 18.57 -15.67 7.29
CA ASP A 62 17.35 -14.88 7.19
C ASP A 62 16.18 -15.76 6.79
N LEU A 63 15.11 -15.66 7.58
CA LEU A 63 13.84 -16.33 7.36
C LEU A 63 12.78 -15.31 7.00
N TYR A 64 11.83 -15.73 6.17
CA TYR A 64 10.71 -14.93 5.72
C TYR A 64 9.43 -15.70 5.97
N GLN A 65 8.39 -15.00 6.39
CA GLN A 65 7.05 -15.56 6.58
C GLN A 65 6.00 -14.66 5.95
N ALA A 66 4.85 -15.23 5.59
CA ALA A 66 3.71 -14.44 5.17
C ALA A 66 3.18 -13.61 6.34
N GLU A 67 2.64 -12.44 6.03
CA GLU A 67 2.07 -11.55 7.02
C GLU A 67 0.73 -12.08 7.58
N ASP A 68 0.68 -12.33 8.88
CA ASP A 68 -0.54 -12.84 9.56
C ASP A 68 -1.69 -11.82 9.55
N ASN A 69 -1.38 -10.53 9.70
CA ASN A 69 -2.36 -9.46 9.74
C ASN A 69 -2.50 -8.74 8.39
N LEU A 70 -2.48 -9.50 7.29
CA LEU A 70 -2.46 -8.98 5.93
C LEU A 70 -3.56 -7.95 5.67
N TYR A 71 -4.81 -8.26 6.07
CA TYR A 71 -5.94 -7.36 5.86
C TYR A 71 -5.76 -6.04 6.61
N HIS A 72 -5.34 -6.07 7.88
CA HIS A 72 -5.11 -4.86 8.66
C HIS A 72 -3.96 -4.04 8.08
N LYS A 73 -2.80 -4.64 7.81
CA LYS A 73 -1.64 -3.90 7.27
C LYS A 73 -1.95 -3.33 5.89
N PHE A 74 -2.64 -4.09 5.04
CA PHE A 74 -3.13 -3.62 3.76
C PHE A 74 -4.07 -2.42 3.90
N MET A 75 -5.13 -2.54 4.70
CA MET A 75 -6.12 -1.47 4.85
C MET A 75 -5.48 -0.20 5.44
N SER A 76 -4.57 -0.33 6.40
CA SER A 76 -3.82 0.80 6.96
C SER A 76 -2.97 1.51 5.90
N ASN A 77 -2.22 0.75 5.09
CA ASN A 77 -1.39 1.32 4.02
C ASN A 77 -2.25 1.96 2.90
N PHE A 78 -3.35 1.30 2.53
CA PHE A 78 -4.28 1.80 1.53
C PHE A 78 -4.92 3.13 1.97
N ILE A 79 -5.43 3.19 3.21
CA ILE A 79 -5.98 4.42 3.79
C ILE A 79 -4.94 5.54 3.79
N HIS A 80 -3.69 5.23 4.15
CA HIS A 80 -2.61 6.22 4.14
C HIS A 80 -2.35 6.77 2.73
N LYS A 81 -2.17 5.90 1.73
CA LYS A 81 -1.96 6.32 0.33
C LYS A 81 -3.14 7.12 -0.22
N TRP A 82 -4.36 6.71 0.11
CA TRP A 82 -5.57 7.41 -0.30
C TRP A 82 -5.68 8.80 0.33
N LEU A 83 -5.38 8.94 1.63
CA LEU A 83 -5.33 10.24 2.31
C LEU A 83 -4.32 11.19 1.67
N GLU A 84 -3.14 10.69 1.32
CA GLU A 84 -2.11 11.48 0.63
C GLU A 84 -2.57 11.92 -0.78
N ALA A 85 -3.23 11.03 -1.53
CA ALA A 85 -3.79 11.36 -2.84
C ALA A 85 -4.91 12.42 -2.73
N MET A 86 -5.81 12.27 -1.77
CA MET A 86 -6.88 13.21 -1.47
C MET A 86 -6.33 14.59 -1.10
N LYS A 87 -5.27 14.64 -0.30
CA LYS A 87 -4.61 15.90 0.07
C LYS A 87 -4.03 16.60 -1.16
N ARG A 88 -3.37 15.86 -2.06
CA ARG A 88 -2.88 16.42 -3.34
C ARG A 88 -4.01 16.95 -4.21
N GLN A 89 -5.08 16.17 -4.38
CA GLN A 89 -6.24 16.56 -5.18
C GLN A 89 -6.91 17.83 -4.63
N LYS A 90 -7.09 17.91 -3.31
CA LYS A 90 -7.60 19.12 -2.64
C LYS A 90 -6.71 20.34 -2.92
N ASN A 91 -5.40 20.20 -2.80
CA ASN A 91 -4.46 21.29 -3.06
C ASN A 91 -4.58 21.80 -4.51
N SER A 92 -4.65 20.89 -5.49
CA SER A 92 -4.86 21.26 -6.90
C SER A 92 -6.21 21.97 -7.13
N LEU A 93 -7.28 21.53 -6.47
CA LEU A 93 -8.57 22.22 -6.54
C LEU A 93 -8.51 23.63 -5.93
N MET A 94 -7.78 23.81 -4.83
CA MET A 94 -7.58 25.14 -4.23
C MET A 94 -6.80 26.09 -5.15
N GLU A 95 -5.79 25.58 -5.85
CA GLU A 95 -5.02 26.34 -6.83
C GLU A 95 -5.90 26.77 -8.02
N ILE A 96 -6.66 25.83 -8.59
CA ILE A 96 -7.65 26.12 -9.65
C ILE A 96 -8.66 27.17 -9.17
N ASN A 97 -9.15 27.08 -7.93
CA ASN A 97 -10.10 28.07 -7.40
C ASN A 97 -9.51 29.47 -7.37
N LYS A 98 -8.24 29.58 -6.93
CA LYS A 98 -7.51 30.83 -6.86
C LYS A 98 -7.33 31.43 -8.26
N ASP A 99 -6.92 30.63 -9.24
CA ASP A 99 -6.74 31.10 -10.62
C ASP A 99 -8.07 31.57 -11.23
N LEU A 100 -9.14 30.81 -11.00
CA LEU A 100 -10.48 31.17 -11.46
C LEU A 100 -11.00 32.42 -10.77
N SER A 101 -10.60 32.73 -9.53
CA SER A 101 -11.06 33.95 -8.81
C SER A 101 -10.63 35.25 -9.49
N ASN A 102 -9.64 35.19 -10.40
CA ASN A 102 -9.19 36.31 -11.22
C ASN A 102 -9.98 36.51 -12.52
N ILE A 103 -10.90 35.61 -12.87
CA ILE A 103 -11.69 35.67 -14.12
C ILE A 103 -13.07 36.26 -13.81
N LYS A 104 -13.38 37.43 -14.41
CA LYS A 104 -14.53 38.32 -14.08
C LYS A 104 -15.94 37.80 -14.40
N ASN A 105 -16.12 36.67 -15.09
CA ASN A 105 -17.44 36.14 -15.47
C ASN A 105 -17.70 34.78 -14.82
N LYS A 106 -18.45 34.75 -13.71
CA LYS A 106 -18.70 33.54 -12.91
C LYS A 106 -20.12 33.54 -12.36
N HIS A 107 -20.94 32.59 -12.78
CA HIS A 107 -22.19 32.30 -12.06
C HIS A 107 -22.40 30.83 -11.67
N GLU A 108 -21.53 29.88 -12.05
CA GLU A 108 -21.73 28.46 -11.64
C GLU A 108 -20.47 27.66 -11.25
N LEU A 109 -19.29 28.00 -11.80
CA LEU A 109 -18.05 27.27 -11.49
C LEU A 109 -17.54 27.41 -10.03
N PRO A 110 -17.59 28.58 -9.37
CA PRO A 110 -17.02 28.76 -8.02
C PRO A 110 -17.70 27.90 -6.96
N ASP A 111 -19.03 27.81 -7.02
CA ASP A 111 -19.81 27.14 -5.98
C ASP A 111 -19.61 25.63 -6.03
N ARG A 112 -19.58 25.03 -7.24
CA ARG A 112 -19.23 23.61 -7.40
C ARG A 112 -17.82 23.30 -6.92
N LEU A 113 -16.84 24.16 -7.24
CA LEU A 113 -15.46 23.94 -6.80
C LEU A 113 -15.33 24.01 -5.27
N LYS A 114 -16.05 24.95 -4.65
CA LYS A 114 -16.13 25.07 -3.20
C LYS A 114 -16.75 23.83 -2.56
N SER A 115 -17.87 23.32 -3.10
CA SER A 115 -18.47 22.06 -2.64
C SER A 115 -17.51 20.87 -2.75
N MET A 116 -16.71 20.80 -3.82
CA MET A 116 -15.69 19.75 -3.97
C MET A 116 -14.59 19.86 -2.90
N ILE A 117 -14.12 21.07 -2.60
CA ILE A 117 -13.12 21.29 -1.54
C ILE A 117 -13.67 20.91 -0.17
N ASP A 118 -14.90 21.30 0.14
CA ASP A 118 -15.57 20.98 1.41
C ASP A 118 -15.79 19.47 1.58
N PHE A 119 -16.17 18.77 0.50
CA PHE A 119 -16.27 17.32 0.48
C PHE A 119 -14.94 16.63 0.83
N HIS A 120 -13.83 17.09 0.23
CA HIS A 120 -12.49 16.54 0.54
C HIS A 120 -12.10 16.81 2.00
N HIS A 121 -12.47 17.96 2.56
CA HIS A 121 -12.22 18.26 3.98
C HIS A 121 -12.99 17.34 4.93
N ASN A 122 -14.26 17.09 4.64
CA ASN A 122 -15.10 16.21 5.46
C ASN A 122 -14.58 14.76 5.42
N LEU A 123 -14.21 14.28 4.23
CA LEU A 123 -13.58 12.96 4.08
C LEU A 123 -12.28 12.85 4.90
N GLU A 124 -11.40 13.84 4.81
CA GLU A 124 -10.14 13.84 5.58
C GLU A 124 -10.38 13.74 7.09
N LYS A 125 -11.41 14.44 7.61
CA LYS A 125 -11.82 14.35 9.03
C LYS A 125 -12.31 12.94 9.40
N THR A 126 -13.20 12.36 8.62
CA THR A 126 -13.74 11.01 8.87
C THR A 126 -12.63 9.96 8.93
N PHE A 127 -11.71 9.98 7.96
CA PHE A 127 -10.61 9.02 7.91
C PHE A 127 -9.56 9.22 9.00
N LYS A 128 -9.33 10.44 9.48
CA LYS A 128 -8.49 10.66 10.67
C LYS A 128 -9.13 10.06 11.93
N GLY A 129 -10.45 10.16 12.09
CA GLY A 129 -11.17 9.55 13.22
C GLY A 129 -11.08 8.03 13.26
N LEU A 130 -11.06 7.38 12.09
CA LEU A 130 -10.87 5.93 11.94
C LEU A 130 -9.46 5.44 12.32
N LYS A 131 -8.44 6.30 12.30
CA LYS A 131 -7.06 5.92 12.67
C LYS A 131 -6.82 5.97 14.18
N SER A 132 -7.73 6.60 14.92
CA SER A 132 -7.64 6.83 16.37
C SER A 132 -8.59 5.95 17.20
N SER A 133 -9.29 5.02 16.55
CA SER A 133 -10.17 4.01 17.15
C SER A 133 -9.55 2.63 17.01
#